data_AF-A0A7W0PSV7-F1
#
_entry.id   AF-A0A7W0PSV7-F1
#
_cell.length_a   1.000
_cell.length_b   1.000
_cell.length_c   1.000
_cell.angle_alpha   90.00
_cell.angle_beta   90.00
_cell.angle_gamma   90.00
#
_symmetry.space_group_name_H-M   'P 1'
#
loop_
_entity.id
_entity.type
_entity.pdbx_description
1 polymer ?
#
loop_
_entity_poly.entity_id
_entity_poly.type
_entity_poly.pdbx_seq_one_letter_code
_entity_poly.pdbx_strand_id
1 'polypeptide(L)' 'MATKRQQTMAKLTRERNVKEKRERKLEKKRNKKLAAAEGGEPMVEFDEFGMPIVRAEEPLATPTDD' A
#
# COMPACT_ATOMS: atom_id res chain seq x y z
N MET A 1 34.49 6.32 0.94
CA MET A 1 33.95 4.99 1.26
C MET A 1 32.98 5.10 2.43
N ALA A 2 31.85 4.40 2.39
CA ALA A 2 30.93 4.37 3.53
C ALA A 2 31.57 3.60 4.70
N THR A 3 31.49 4.15 5.91
CA THR A 3 32.13 3.56 7.10
C THR A 3 31.39 2.30 7.54
N LYS A 4 32.07 1.40 8.26
CA LYS A 4 31.46 0.20 8.85
C LYS A 4 30.23 0.55 9.70
N ARG A 5 30.30 1.65 10.46
CA ARG A 5 29.16 2.17 11.24
C ARG A 5 27.95 2.50 10.37
N GLN A 6 28.17 3.18 9.23
CA GLN A 6 27.09 3.52 8.30
C GLN A 6 26.43 2.27 7.73
N GLN A 7 27.22 1.25 7.38
CA GLN A 7 26.69 -0.03 6.87
C GLN A 7 25.84 -0.75 7.92
N THR A 8 26.30 -0.81 9.17
CA THR A 8 25.54 -1.44 10.27
C THR A 8 24.23 -0.72 10.52
N MET A 9 24.24 0.62 10.57
CA MET A 9 23.02 1.40 10.77
C MET A 9 22.05 1.24 9.60
N ALA A 10 22.54 1.21 8.36
CA ALA A 10 21.73 0.96 7.18
C ALA A 10 21.09 -0.43 7.17
N LYS A 11 21.79 -1.45 7.67
CA LYS A 11 21.25 -2.80 7.81
C LYS A 11 20.11 -2.83 8.85
N LEU A 12 20.34 -2.23 10.02
CA LEU A 12 19.35 -2.15 11.08
C LEU A 12 18.08 -1.41 10.66
N THR A 13 18.21 -0.27 9.96
CA THR A 13 17.05 0.47 9.46
C THR A 13 16.30 -0.32 8.39
N ARG A 14 17.00 -1.01 7.49
CA ARG A 14 16.37 -1.89 6.50
C ARG A 14 15.56 -3.00 7.16
N GLU A 15 16.13 -3.66 8.18
CA GLU A 15 15.44 -4.73 8.91
C GLU A 15 14.20 -4.22 9.64
N ARG A 16 14.29 -3.06 10.31
CA ARG A 16 13.14 -2.39 10.95
C ARG A 16 12.05 -2.07 9.94
N ASN A 17 12.39 -1.43 8.83
CA ASN A 17 11.44 -1.05 7.79
C ASN A 17 10.73 -2.28 7.18
N VAL A 18 11.43 -3.40 6.99
CA VAL A 18 10.83 -4.64 6.48
C VAL A 18 9.88 -5.23 7.52
N LYS A 19 10.26 -5.25 8.80
CA LYS A 19 9.41 -5.74 9.89
C LYS A 19 8.13 -4.92 10.01
N GLU A 20 8.24 -3.59 10.07
CA GLU A 20 7.09 -2.67 10.13
C GLU A 20 6.16 -2.84 8.91
N LYS A 21 6.72 -2.98 7.70
CA LYS A 21 5.93 -3.25 6.49
C LYS A 21 5.17 -4.57 6.57
N ARG A 22 5.80 -5.63 7.12
CA ARG A 22 5.15 -6.94 7.29
C ARG A 22 4.05 -6.88 8.35
N GLU A 23 4.29 -6.22 9.47
CA GLU A 23 3.31 -6.02 10.55
C GLU A 23 2.11 -5.22 10.04
N ARG A 24 2.33 -4.09 9.36
CA ARG A 24 1.25 -3.29 8.75
C ARG A 24 0.44 -4.09 7.73
N LYS A 25 1.07 -4.96 6.94
CA LYS A 25 0.36 -5.85 6.00
C LYS A 25 -0.49 -6.89 6.73
N LEU A 26 0.03 -7.48 7.82
CA LEU A 26 -0.69 -8.44 8.63
C LEU A 26 -1.90 -7.79 9.31
N GLU A 27 -1.74 -6.60 9.87
CA GLU A 27 -2.83 -5.82 10.46
C GLU A 27 -3.91 -5.51 9.43
N LYS A 28 -3.54 -4.99 8.24
CA LYS A 28 -4.50 -4.77 7.15
C LYS A 28 -5.23 -6.04 6.74
N LYS A 29 -4.56 -7.20 6.69
CA LYS A 29 -5.20 -8.49 6.39
C LYS A 29 -6.17 -8.92 7.49
N ARG A 30 -5.80 -8.74 8.77
CA ARG A 30 -6.68 -9.03 9.91
C ARG A 30 -7.92 -8.15 9.88
N ASN A 31 -7.76 -6.86 9.65
CA ASN A 31 -8.87 -5.93 9.56
C ASN A 31 -9.78 -6.23 8.37
N LYS A 32 -9.22 -6.57 7.21
CA LYS A 32 -10.00 -7.05 6.05
C LYS A 32 -10.76 -8.34 6.36
N LYS A 33 -10.13 -9.29 7.07
CA LYS A 33 -10.78 -10.55 7.45
C LYS A 33 -11.92 -10.31 8.45
N LEU A 34 -11.74 -9.39 9.41
CA LEU A 34 -12.78 -8.99 10.35
C LEU A 34 -13.94 -8.29 9.63
N ALA A 35 -13.65 -7.32 8.74
CA ALA A 35 -14.67 -6.63 7.95
C ALA A 35 -15.45 -7.57 7.02
N ALA A 36 -14.78 -8.55 6.39
CA ALA A 36 -15.43 -9.57 5.59
C ALA A 36 -16.32 -10.51 6.43
N ALA A 37 -15.90 -10.83 7.66
CA ALA A 37 -16.72 -11.60 8.60
C ALA A 37 -17.95 -10.82 9.10
N GLU A 38 -17.89 -9.49 9.11
CA GLU A 38 -18.98 -8.58 9.49
C GLU A 38 -19.91 -8.23 8.30
N GLY A 39 -19.70 -8.85 7.12
CA GLY A 39 -20.59 -8.72 5.96
C GLY A 39 -20.27 -7.55 5.01
N GLY A 40 -19.16 -6.84 5.22
CA GLY A 40 -18.68 -5.81 4.31
C GLY A 40 -17.58 -6.35 3.40
N GLU A 41 -17.91 -6.81 2.19
CA GLU A 41 -16.88 -7.06 1.18
C GLU A 41 -16.37 -5.71 0.64
N PRO A 42 -15.07 -5.40 0.76
CA PRO A 42 -14.52 -4.30 -0.01
C PRO A 42 -14.41 -4.79 -1.46
N MET A 43 -15.31 -4.31 -2.34
CA MET A 43 -15.15 -4.37 -3.79
C MET A 43 -13.88 -3.63 -4.18
N VAL A 44 -12.73 -4.30 -4.06
CA VAL A 44 -11.49 -3.87 -4.70
C VAL A 44 -11.41 -4.71 -5.96
N GLU A 45 -11.84 -4.15 -7.08
CA GLU A 45 -11.58 -4.77 -8.36
C GLU A 45 -10.06 -4.77 -8.59
N PHE A 46 -9.54 -5.92 -9.01
CA PHE A 46 -8.14 -6.07 -9.37
C PHE A 46 -8.07 -6.23 -10.89
N ASP A 47 -7.09 -5.59 -11.52
CA ASP A 47 -6.84 -5.80 -12.95
C ASP A 47 -6.26 -7.20 -13.22
N GLU A 48 -6.10 -7.55 -14.50
CA GLU A 48 -5.56 -8.83 -14.95
C GLU A 48 -4.15 -9.13 -14.39
N PHE A 49 -3.43 -8.11 -13.92
CA PHE A 49 -2.12 -8.22 -13.31
C PHE A 49 -2.16 -8.26 -11.76
N GLY A 50 -3.35 -8.29 -11.16
CA GLY A 50 -3.56 -8.38 -9.72
C GLY A 50 -3.28 -7.06 -8.98
N MET A 51 -3.29 -5.93 -9.69
CA MET A 51 -3.13 -4.60 -9.12
C MET A 51 -4.51 -4.02 -8.78
N PRO A 52 -4.65 -3.32 -7.64
CA PRO A 52 -5.93 -2.73 -7.27
C PRO A 52 -6.31 -1.62 -8.27
N ILE A 53 -7.50 -1.73 -8.87
CA ILE A 53 -8.05 -0.73 -9.78
C ILE A 53 -8.51 0.45 -8.93
N VAL A 54 -7.70 1.51 -8.92
CA VAL A 54 -8.12 2.84 -8.46
C VAL A 54 -8.75 3.54 -9.67
N ARG A 55 -10.08 3.66 -9.67
CA ARG A 55 -10.79 4.46 -10.67
C ARG A 55 -10.30 5.89 -10.55
N ALA A 56 -9.47 6.33 -11.51
CA ALA A 56 -9.11 7.74 -11.61
C ALA A 56 -10.40 8.48 -11.93
N GLU A 57 -10.86 9.33 -11.01
CA GLU A 57 -11.91 10.29 -11.33
C GLU A 57 -11.35 11.19 -12.44
N GLU A 58 -11.99 11.14 -13.61
CA GLU A 58 -11.62 11.96 -14.76
C GLU A 58 -11.64 13.44 -14.34
N PRO A 59 -10.61 14.24 -14.64
CA PRO A 59 -10.66 15.66 -14.35
C PRO A 59 -11.80 16.27 -15.18
N LEU A 60 -12.75 16.95 -14.52
CA LEU A 60 -13.83 17.68 -15.19
C LEU A 60 -13.23 18.52 -16.31
N ALA A 61 -13.72 18.30 -17.54
CA ALA A 61 -13.36 19.12 -18.69
C ALA A 61 -13.55 20.59 -18.33
N THR A 62 -12.45 21.35 -18.30
CA THR A 62 -12.53 22.80 -18.21
C THR A 62 -13.22 23.29 -19.48
N PRO A 63 -14.30 24.09 -19.39
CA PRO A 63 -14.92 24.65 -20.59
C PRO A 63 -13.88 25.57 -21.25
N THR A 64 -13.48 25.20 -22.46
CA THR A 64 -12.80 26.11 -23.38
C THR A 64 -13.85 27.08 -23.89
N ASP A 65 -13.75 28.35 -23.47
CA ASP A 65 -14.49 29.47 -24.04
C ASP A 65 -13.93 29.77 -25.45
N ASP A 66 -14.82 29.75 -26.45
CA ASP A 66 -14.59 30.18 -27.86
C ASP A 66 -14.68 31.70 -28.02
#